data_AF-A0A8J5MHK1-F1
#
_entry.id   AF-A0A8J5MHK1-F1
#
_cell.length_a   1.000
_cell.length_b   1.000
_cell.length_c   1.000
_cell.angle_alpha   90.00
_cell.angle_beta   90.00
_cell.angle_gamma   90.00
#
_symmetry.space_group_name_H-M   'P 1'
#
loop_
_entity.id
_entity.type
_entity.pdbx_description
1 polymer ?
#
loop_
_entity_poly.entity_id
_entity_poly.type
_entity_poly.pdbx_seq_one_letter_code
_entity_poly.pdbx_strand_id
1 'polypeptide(L)'
;MFLRVLLLLLVVGRVARGSTIRALDGLGNAVAWWAVLKLPSHVQSPDGIVIPTPCDCPVPDCSNVATAGWPALEARATGLCYLYADSRTPEFRHFRDVGYDCLGLGGNDPVSHTLKQKENSSYWALFNDQLNGIAGAYHPKETKSLQDSKQVCGGGDLFSAHAKGAVAFQSDGSGGFFLQTSTPNFPDPTRNDSFVRLGCQADNNVQFAQHMLAMSLEDSELMQLGDKLQLARLCSGNFFRNESLHELLGSANLFEDGAKQENTSAAAFYHALLDPNLPIQQPSDPMKAEFRLKLSATQVEKSRVFEPLADNQNLADFGPLEDDEEVRVLVKSPRAAVPPWALVADMLDSDVSVASWWDGSYGIPTICAGDVYTNSPHEFCLNNPLTGVELNADGSAPYNIENLMQATYV
;
A
#
# COMPACT_ATOMS: atom_id res chain seq x y z
N MET A 1 53.23 -28.91 -32.86
CA MET A 1 52.59 -28.50 -31.59
C MET A 1 51.79 -27.23 -31.84
N PHE A 2 50.52 -27.40 -32.20
CA PHE A 2 49.58 -26.30 -32.43
C PHE A 2 49.05 -25.83 -31.07
N LEU A 3 49.40 -24.60 -30.66
CA LEU A 3 48.80 -23.99 -29.48
C LEU A 3 48.21 -22.62 -29.84
N ARG A 4 46.90 -22.68 -30.15
CA ARG A 4 45.84 -21.78 -29.71
C ARG A 4 46.24 -20.34 -29.36
N VAL A 5 45.89 -19.41 -30.25
CA VAL A 5 45.42 -18.08 -29.84
C VAL A 5 44.19 -17.78 -30.69
N LEU A 6 43.02 -18.27 -30.22
CA LEU A 6 41.74 -17.78 -30.72
C LEU A 6 41.40 -16.56 -29.86
N LEU A 7 41.51 -15.38 -30.48
CA LEU A 7 41.12 -14.11 -29.91
C LEU A 7 39.58 -14.13 -29.71
N LEU A 8 39.11 -14.54 -28.53
CA LEU A 8 37.76 -14.21 -28.10
C LEU A 8 37.77 -12.75 -27.64
N LEU A 9 37.34 -11.87 -28.53
CA LEU A 9 36.81 -10.55 -28.19
C LEU A 9 35.57 -10.75 -27.32
N LEU A 10 35.78 -10.97 -26.02
CA LEU A 10 34.80 -10.65 -24.99
C LEU A 10 34.67 -9.14 -24.98
N VAL A 11 33.79 -8.62 -25.84
CA VAL A 11 33.17 -7.32 -25.62
C VAL A 11 32.43 -7.48 -24.31
N VAL A 12 33.07 -7.09 -23.22
CA VAL A 12 32.41 -6.77 -21.96
C VAL A 12 31.60 -5.52 -22.25
N GLY A 13 30.45 -5.72 -22.90
CA GLY A 13 29.36 -4.78 -22.84
C GLY A 13 28.96 -4.73 -21.38
N ARG A 14 29.55 -3.82 -20.62
CA ARG A 14 28.82 -3.15 -19.54
C ARG A 14 27.67 -2.42 -20.22
N VAL A 15 26.63 -3.17 -20.61
CA VAL A 15 25.29 -2.63 -20.63
C VAL A 15 25.13 -2.13 -19.21
N ALA A 16 25.11 -0.82 -19.03
CA ALA A 16 24.55 -0.25 -17.83
C ALA A 16 23.14 -0.84 -17.76
N ARG A 17 22.96 -1.93 -17.02
CA ARG A 17 21.64 -2.35 -16.59
C ARG A 17 21.14 -1.14 -15.83
N GLY A 18 20.23 -0.36 -16.44
CA GLY A 18 19.48 0.63 -15.71
C GLY A 18 18.97 -0.05 -14.44
N SER A 19 19.04 0.63 -13.30
CA SER A 19 18.47 0.09 -12.08
C SER A 19 16.98 -0.15 -12.35
N THR A 20 16.59 -1.41 -12.47
CA THR A 20 15.20 -1.81 -12.66
C THR A 20 14.41 -1.38 -11.43
N ILE A 21 13.41 -0.52 -11.60
CA ILE A 21 12.59 -0.01 -10.51
C ILE A 21 11.59 -1.10 -10.14
N ARG A 22 11.63 -1.61 -8.90
CA ARG A 22 10.81 -2.75 -8.44
C ARG A 22 10.44 -2.61 -6.96
N ALA A 23 9.51 -3.39 -6.46
CA ALA A 23 9.36 -3.54 -5.02
C ALA A 23 10.60 -4.28 -4.48
N LEU A 24 11.27 -3.71 -3.47
CA LEU A 24 12.50 -4.27 -2.90
C LEU A 24 12.29 -4.77 -1.47
N ASP A 25 12.91 -5.90 -1.15
CA ASP A 25 12.98 -6.43 0.21
C ASP A 25 13.86 -5.55 1.14
N GLY A 26 14.02 -5.96 2.40
CA GLY A 26 14.86 -5.25 3.37
C GLY A 26 16.35 -5.23 3.03
N LEU A 27 16.82 -6.06 2.10
CA LEU A 27 18.22 -6.10 1.66
C LEU A 27 18.42 -5.50 0.26
N GLY A 28 17.37 -4.92 -0.34
CA GLY A 28 17.41 -4.30 -1.66
C GLY A 28 17.25 -5.27 -2.83
N ASN A 29 16.82 -6.52 -2.60
CA ASN A 29 16.53 -7.47 -3.68
C ASN A 29 15.10 -7.27 -4.19
N ALA A 30 14.90 -7.33 -5.50
CA ALA A 30 13.58 -7.22 -6.10
C ALA A 30 12.71 -8.45 -5.79
N VAL A 31 11.45 -8.19 -5.42
CA VAL A 31 10.40 -9.18 -5.11
C VAL A 31 9.12 -8.85 -5.88
N ALA A 32 8.28 -9.85 -6.15
CA ALA A 32 7.00 -9.62 -6.84
C ALA A 32 6.05 -8.76 -5.99
N TRP A 33 6.05 -9.01 -4.68
CA TRP A 33 5.38 -8.19 -3.67
C TRP A 33 6.09 -8.34 -2.32
N TRP A 34 5.88 -7.35 -1.45
CA TRP A 34 6.14 -7.46 -0.02
C TRP A 34 5.02 -6.79 0.77
N ALA A 35 4.76 -7.30 1.98
CA ALA A 35 3.78 -6.77 2.92
C ALA A 35 4.41 -6.52 4.29
N VAL A 36 3.99 -5.44 4.94
CA VAL A 36 4.42 -5.03 6.27
C VAL A 36 3.21 -4.79 7.15
N LEU A 37 3.23 -5.38 8.36
CA LEU A 37 2.32 -5.04 9.45
C LEU A 37 3.12 -4.32 10.53
N LYS A 38 3.02 -2.99 10.55
CA LYS A 38 3.70 -2.14 11.53
C LYS A 38 2.98 -2.23 12.87
N LEU A 39 3.73 -2.53 13.92
CA LEU A 39 3.21 -2.62 15.28
C LEU A 39 2.91 -1.21 15.85
N PRO A 40 1.94 -1.07 16.77
CA PRO A 40 1.71 0.19 17.45
C PRO A 40 2.87 0.49 18.43
N SER A 41 2.98 1.73 18.88
CA SER A 41 3.99 2.15 19.88
C SER A 41 3.73 1.59 21.29
N HIS A 42 2.48 1.23 21.57
CA HIS A 42 2.03 0.65 22.83
C HIS A 42 0.73 -0.12 22.62
N VAL A 43 0.41 -0.96 23.60
CA VAL A 43 -0.88 -1.62 23.76
C VAL A 43 -1.48 -1.21 25.10
N GLN A 44 -2.80 -1.29 25.22
CA GLN A 44 -3.49 -1.09 26.49
C GLN A 44 -3.90 -2.45 27.06
N SER A 45 -3.53 -2.73 28.31
CA SER A 45 -4.00 -3.90 29.03
C SER A 45 -5.50 -3.80 29.33
N PRO A 46 -6.19 -4.90 29.68
CA PRO A 46 -7.57 -4.86 30.15
C PRO A 46 -7.81 -3.89 31.32
N ASP A 47 -6.82 -3.73 32.22
CA ASP A 47 -6.90 -2.82 33.37
C ASP A 47 -6.61 -1.35 33.02
N GLY A 48 -6.53 -1.01 31.74
CA GLY A 48 -6.29 0.34 31.25
C GLY A 48 -4.82 0.79 31.28
N ILE A 49 -3.89 -0.06 31.71
CA ILE A 49 -2.45 0.23 31.77
C ILE A 49 -1.87 0.27 30.35
N VAL A 50 -1.18 1.36 30.02
CA VAL A 50 -0.45 1.50 28.76
C VAL A 50 0.90 0.80 28.87
N ILE A 51 1.11 -0.20 28.03
CA ILE A 51 2.34 -0.99 27.97
C ILE A 51 3.04 -0.67 26.65
N PRO A 52 4.24 -0.06 26.67
CA PRO A 52 5.01 0.17 25.45
C PRO A 52 5.26 -1.14 24.71
N THR A 53 5.14 -1.10 23.39
CA THR A 53 5.55 -2.22 22.55
C THR A 53 7.06 -2.43 22.73
N PRO A 54 7.53 -3.66 22.99
CA PRO A 54 8.95 -3.96 23.18
C PRO A 54 9.68 -3.84 21.84
N CYS A 55 9.97 -2.62 21.45
CA CYS A 55 10.60 -2.27 20.19
C CYS A 55 11.92 -1.54 20.47
N ASP A 56 13.00 -2.10 19.93
CA ASP A 56 14.39 -1.68 20.20
C ASP A 56 14.97 -0.78 19.09
N CYS A 57 14.10 -0.12 18.34
CA CYS A 57 14.49 0.75 17.26
C CYS A 57 15.14 2.04 17.76
N PRO A 58 16.10 2.61 17.01
CA PRO A 58 16.61 3.93 17.32
C PRO A 58 15.53 4.98 17.03
N VAL A 59 15.64 6.13 17.71
CA VAL A 59 14.85 7.31 17.40
C VAL A 59 15.10 7.70 15.94
N PRO A 60 14.06 7.98 15.13
CA PRO A 60 14.24 8.48 13.77
C PRO A 60 15.16 9.69 13.74
N ASP A 61 16.22 9.62 12.92
CA ASP A 61 17.08 10.76 12.68
C ASP A 61 16.37 11.76 11.76
N CYS A 62 15.73 12.73 12.41
CA CYS A 62 15.01 13.84 11.80
C CYS A 62 15.86 15.12 11.75
N SER A 63 17.19 15.03 11.90
CA SER A 63 18.10 16.18 11.95
C SER A 63 18.02 17.08 10.71
N ASN A 64 17.53 16.51 9.62
CA ASN A 64 17.50 17.12 8.31
C ASN A 64 16.12 17.73 7.98
N VAL A 65 15.06 17.45 8.76
CA VAL A 65 13.70 18.03 8.58
C VAL A 65 13.36 19.07 9.65
N ALA A 66 12.24 19.81 9.49
CA ALA A 66 11.83 20.84 10.44
C ALA A 66 11.37 20.28 11.81
N THR A 67 11.14 18.96 11.90
CA THR A 67 10.88 18.28 13.19
C THR A 67 12.15 17.96 13.97
N ALA A 68 13.35 18.38 13.50
CA ALA A 68 14.60 18.22 14.22
C ALA A 68 14.51 18.75 15.67
N GLY A 69 14.96 17.93 16.62
CA GLY A 69 15.00 18.30 18.04
C GLY A 69 13.64 18.32 18.75
N TRP A 70 12.57 17.82 18.13
CA TRP A 70 11.25 17.75 18.76
C TRP A 70 11.27 16.80 19.98
N PRO A 71 10.80 17.24 21.17
CA PRO A 71 10.85 16.43 22.39
C PRO A 71 10.13 15.08 22.30
N ALA A 72 9.07 15.01 21.49
CA ALA A 72 8.28 13.80 21.32
C ALA A 72 8.90 12.75 20.37
N LEU A 73 10.06 13.04 19.74
CA LEU A 73 10.71 12.09 18.84
C LEU A 73 11.17 10.82 19.55
N GLU A 74 11.57 10.91 20.82
CA GLU A 74 12.05 9.75 21.59
C GLU A 74 11.01 8.61 21.62
N ALA A 75 9.74 8.96 21.81
CA ALA A 75 8.64 7.99 21.84
C ALA A 75 8.34 7.35 20.47
N ARG A 76 8.86 7.90 19.37
CA ARG A 76 8.62 7.38 18.02
C ARG A 76 9.41 6.11 17.73
N ALA A 77 10.51 5.88 18.44
CA ALA A 77 11.30 4.66 18.37
C ALA A 77 10.45 3.40 18.56
N THR A 78 9.45 3.43 19.45
CA THR A 78 8.71 2.21 19.83
C THR A 78 7.66 1.79 18.80
N GLY A 79 7.35 2.64 17.81
CA GLY A 79 6.32 2.43 16.81
C GLY A 79 6.82 1.94 15.44
N LEU A 80 8.07 1.49 15.35
CA LEU A 80 8.76 1.18 14.08
C LEU A 80 9.06 -0.31 13.87
N CYS A 81 8.72 -1.15 14.83
CA CYS A 81 8.82 -2.60 14.70
C CYS A 81 7.67 -3.13 13.86
N TYR A 82 7.90 -4.25 13.16
CA TYR A 82 6.95 -4.77 12.19
C TYR A 82 7.10 -6.27 11.96
N LEU A 83 6.03 -6.85 11.43
CA LEU A 83 6.05 -8.16 10.76
C LEU A 83 6.21 -7.94 9.25
N TYR A 84 6.94 -8.84 8.60
CA TYR A 84 7.27 -8.78 7.18
C TYR A 84 6.97 -10.12 6.49
N ALA A 85 6.43 -10.05 5.28
CA ALA A 85 6.30 -11.17 4.36
C ALA A 85 6.59 -10.70 2.93
N ASP A 86 7.06 -11.59 2.06
CA ASP A 86 7.25 -11.29 0.64
C ASP A 86 6.97 -12.51 -0.26
N SER A 87 6.99 -12.30 -1.57
CA SER A 87 6.79 -13.36 -2.58
C SER A 87 7.75 -14.55 -2.49
N ARG A 88 8.91 -14.43 -1.84
CA ARG A 88 9.86 -15.54 -1.65
C ARG A 88 9.68 -16.23 -0.31
N THR A 89 9.23 -15.50 0.71
CA THR A 89 8.92 -15.97 2.06
C THR A 89 7.53 -15.45 2.46
N PRO A 90 6.44 -16.11 2.02
CA PRO A 90 5.07 -15.62 2.19
C PRO A 90 4.49 -15.92 3.58
N GLU A 91 5.31 -15.77 4.62
CA GLU A 91 4.94 -15.94 6.02
C GLU A 91 5.35 -14.68 6.78
N PHE A 92 4.43 -14.12 7.58
CA PHE A 92 4.76 -12.97 8.41
C PHE A 92 5.73 -13.36 9.52
N ARG A 93 6.94 -12.80 9.45
CA ARG A 93 7.98 -12.99 10.44
C ARG A 93 8.38 -11.64 11.04
N HIS A 94 8.82 -11.65 12.29
CA HIS A 94 9.34 -10.44 12.91
C HIS A 94 10.59 -9.96 12.15
N PHE A 95 10.69 -8.66 11.88
CA PHE A 95 11.73 -8.10 11.01
C PHE A 95 13.17 -8.44 11.43
N ARG A 96 13.42 -8.59 12.75
CA ARG A 96 14.73 -9.02 13.26
C ARG A 96 15.08 -10.45 12.87
N ASP A 97 14.09 -11.34 12.79
CA ASP A 97 14.31 -12.76 12.48
C ASP A 97 14.68 -12.99 11.00
N VAL A 98 14.41 -12.00 10.16
CA VAL A 98 14.80 -11.95 8.74
C VAL A 98 15.99 -11.03 8.50
N GLY A 99 16.59 -10.46 9.56
CA GLY A 99 17.81 -9.66 9.50
C GLY A 99 17.62 -8.22 8.98
N TYR A 100 16.43 -7.64 9.10
CA TYR A 100 16.13 -6.29 8.63
C TYR A 100 16.27 -5.23 9.73
N ASP A 101 16.39 -3.98 9.28
CA ASP A 101 16.38 -2.78 10.11
C ASP A 101 14.95 -2.30 10.38
N CYS A 102 14.85 -1.34 11.31
CA CYS A 102 13.62 -0.67 11.68
C CYS A 102 12.98 0.08 10.51
N LEU A 103 11.65 0.04 10.46
CA LEU A 103 10.87 0.45 9.29
C LEU A 103 11.09 1.93 8.92
N GLY A 104 11.42 2.19 7.65
CA GLY A 104 11.45 3.54 7.09
C GLY A 104 12.51 4.47 7.65
N LEU A 105 13.58 3.94 8.27
CA LEU A 105 14.68 4.75 8.83
C LEU A 105 15.81 5.05 7.84
N GLY A 106 15.69 4.59 6.60
CA GLY A 106 16.71 4.73 5.56
C GLY A 106 17.76 3.61 5.58
N GLY A 107 17.55 2.54 6.36
CA GLY A 107 18.46 1.39 6.47
C GLY A 107 18.07 0.23 5.56
N ASN A 108 18.42 -0.98 6.00
CA ASN A 108 18.03 -2.24 5.39
C ASN A 108 16.59 -2.61 5.76
N ASP A 109 15.63 -1.87 5.23
CA ASP A 109 14.20 -2.12 5.38
C ASP A 109 13.47 -1.94 4.04
N PRO A 110 12.37 -2.67 3.80
CA PRO A 110 11.73 -2.75 2.48
C PRO A 110 11.16 -1.41 2.02
N VAL A 111 10.67 -0.58 2.95
CA VAL A 111 10.12 0.75 2.66
C VAL A 111 11.22 1.68 2.16
N SER A 112 12.34 1.71 2.88
CA SER A 112 13.50 2.53 2.51
C SER A 112 14.06 2.14 1.15
N HIS A 113 14.33 0.85 0.92
CA HIS A 113 14.86 0.40 -0.38
C HIS A 113 13.88 0.69 -1.51
N THR A 114 12.58 0.44 -1.30
CA THR A 114 11.56 0.67 -2.33
C THR A 114 11.44 2.16 -2.67
N LEU A 115 11.24 3.03 -1.68
CA LEU A 115 11.01 4.46 -1.92
C LEU A 115 12.25 5.21 -2.44
N LYS A 116 13.47 4.82 -2.04
CA LYS A 116 14.71 5.44 -2.52
C LYS A 116 14.88 5.34 -4.04
N GLN A 117 14.32 4.31 -4.68
CA GLN A 117 14.40 4.15 -6.13
C GLN A 117 13.75 5.31 -6.91
N LYS A 118 12.89 6.11 -6.27
CA LYS A 118 12.31 7.34 -6.81
C LYS A 118 13.36 8.29 -7.39
N GLU A 119 14.55 8.36 -6.78
CA GLU A 119 15.65 9.22 -7.25
C GLU A 119 16.24 8.77 -8.60
N ASN A 120 16.11 7.48 -8.91
CA ASN A 120 16.67 6.85 -10.11
C ASN A 120 15.58 6.43 -11.13
N SER A 121 14.31 6.74 -10.87
CA SER A 121 13.20 6.47 -11.79
C SER A 121 12.94 7.64 -12.74
N SER A 122 12.62 7.35 -14.00
CA SER A 122 12.15 8.36 -14.96
C SER A 122 10.88 9.05 -14.50
N TYR A 123 9.94 8.28 -13.93
CA TYR A 123 8.62 8.76 -13.51
C TYR A 123 8.31 8.33 -12.09
N TRP A 124 7.73 9.24 -11.30
CA TRP A 124 7.18 8.91 -9.99
C TRP A 124 6.08 9.87 -9.59
N ALA A 125 5.20 9.42 -8.70
CA ALA A 125 4.20 10.25 -8.03
C ALA A 125 3.91 9.74 -6.61
N LEU A 126 3.52 10.66 -5.72
CA LEU A 126 3.06 10.38 -4.37
C LEU A 126 1.58 10.75 -4.27
N PHE A 127 0.78 9.94 -3.58
CA PHE A 127 -0.62 10.24 -3.30
C PHE A 127 -0.90 10.08 -1.83
N ASN A 128 -1.69 10.98 -1.26
CA ASN A 128 -2.06 10.96 0.15
C ASN A 128 -3.24 11.90 0.39
N ASP A 129 -4.34 11.40 0.96
CA ASP A 129 -5.49 12.22 1.33
C ASP A 129 -5.25 13.09 2.57
N GLN A 130 -4.14 12.91 3.30
CA GLN A 130 -3.88 13.58 4.56
C GLN A 130 -2.40 14.00 4.67
N LEU A 131 -2.12 15.25 4.28
CA LEU A 131 -0.78 15.88 4.30
C LEU A 131 -0.69 17.06 5.30
N ASN A 132 -1.61 17.16 6.26
CA ASN A 132 -1.67 18.26 7.24
C ASN A 132 -0.61 18.17 8.35
N GLY A 133 0.16 17.09 8.41
CA GLY A 133 1.21 16.86 9.39
C GLY A 133 2.53 16.40 8.76
N ILE A 134 2.83 16.80 7.53
CA ILE A 134 4.14 16.58 6.90
C ILE A 134 5.28 17.31 7.66
N ALA A 135 6.51 16.85 7.47
CA ALA A 135 7.70 17.33 8.19
C ALA A 135 8.17 18.72 7.73
N GLY A 136 7.81 19.12 6.52
CA GLY A 136 7.95 20.50 6.08
C GLY A 136 6.94 21.36 6.83
N ALA A 137 7.42 22.37 7.56
CA ALA A 137 6.60 23.53 7.89
C ALA A 137 6.28 24.24 6.56
N TYR A 138 5.32 23.71 5.81
CA TYR A 138 4.90 24.21 4.52
C TYR A 138 4.14 25.53 4.75
N HIS A 139 4.92 26.58 4.94
CA HIS A 139 4.49 27.97 4.78
C HIS A 139 5.16 28.45 3.49
N PRO A 140 4.47 28.33 2.34
CA PRO A 140 4.97 28.96 1.13
C PRO A 140 5.11 30.45 1.44
N LYS A 141 6.27 31.01 1.13
CA LYS A 141 6.68 32.36 1.51
C LYS A 141 5.55 33.37 1.31
N GLU A 142 5.17 34.03 2.39
CA GLU A 142 4.60 35.40 2.42
C GLU A 142 3.37 35.71 1.54
N THR A 143 2.54 34.75 1.14
CA THR A 143 1.22 35.08 0.58
C THR A 143 0.11 34.79 1.58
N LYS A 144 -0.53 35.88 2.05
CA LYS A 144 -1.71 35.88 2.95
C LYS A 144 -2.87 34.99 2.46
N SER A 145 -2.88 34.55 1.21
CA SER A 145 -3.91 33.69 0.61
C SER A 145 -3.76 32.20 0.95
N LEU A 146 -2.72 31.79 1.66
CA LEU A 146 -2.40 30.38 1.93
C LEU A 146 -2.88 29.85 3.28
N GLN A 147 -3.43 30.71 4.15
CA GLN A 147 -4.10 30.25 5.37
C GLN A 147 -5.35 29.38 5.07
N ASP A 148 -5.82 29.37 3.82
CA ASP A 148 -7.02 28.64 3.38
C ASP A 148 -6.72 27.37 2.54
N SER A 149 -5.46 26.98 2.32
CA SER A 149 -5.17 25.80 1.48
C SER A 149 -5.44 24.50 2.23
N LYS A 150 -6.39 23.69 1.73
CA LYS A 150 -6.71 22.38 2.31
C LYS A 150 -5.53 21.41 2.18
N GLN A 151 -4.96 21.00 3.31
CA GLN A 151 -3.94 19.95 3.41
C GLN A 151 -4.54 18.57 3.70
N VAL A 152 -5.86 18.52 3.88
CA VAL A 152 -6.65 17.29 3.92
C VAL A 152 -7.53 17.28 2.69
N CYS A 153 -7.46 16.19 1.95
CA CYS A 153 -8.29 15.97 0.79
C CYS A 153 -9.72 15.65 1.23
N GLY A 154 -10.67 16.36 0.63
CA GLY A 154 -12.08 16.17 0.93
C GLY A 154 -12.93 17.19 0.17
N GLY A 155 -13.92 16.70 -0.56
CA GLY A 155 -14.76 17.56 -1.40
C GLY A 155 -16.02 16.93 -1.95
N GLY A 156 -16.49 15.81 -1.39
CA GLY A 156 -17.64 15.06 -1.94
C GLY A 156 -17.24 14.21 -3.16
N ASP A 157 -18.13 14.07 -4.13
CA ASP A 157 -18.01 13.13 -5.27
C ASP A 157 -16.78 13.36 -6.17
N LEU A 158 -16.17 14.56 -6.11
CA LEU A 158 -14.95 14.88 -6.86
C LEU A 158 -13.69 14.25 -6.27
N PHE A 159 -13.60 14.17 -4.94
CA PHE A 159 -12.45 13.66 -4.20
C PHE A 159 -12.89 13.14 -2.83
N SER A 160 -12.82 11.83 -2.64
CA SER A 160 -13.16 11.17 -1.37
C SER A 160 -12.34 9.90 -1.10
N ALA A 161 -11.28 9.64 -1.87
CA ALA A 161 -10.45 8.47 -1.66
C ALA A 161 -9.58 8.64 -0.42
N HIS A 162 -9.69 7.70 0.51
CA HIS A 162 -8.79 7.57 1.66
C HIS A 162 -7.63 6.65 1.33
N ALA A 163 -6.71 7.11 0.48
CA ALA A 163 -5.58 6.30 0.02
C ALA A 163 -4.27 7.08 0.07
N LYS A 164 -3.19 6.34 0.34
CA LYS A 164 -1.84 6.90 0.51
C LYS A 164 -0.81 5.96 -0.06
N GLY A 165 0.28 6.49 -0.62
CA GLY A 165 1.29 5.66 -1.24
C GLY A 165 2.17 6.37 -2.25
N ALA A 166 2.82 5.56 -3.07
CA ALA A 166 3.77 5.99 -4.10
C ALA A 166 3.73 5.06 -5.31
N VAL A 167 4.08 5.63 -6.46
CA VAL A 167 4.39 4.89 -7.67
C VAL A 167 5.71 5.41 -8.23
N ALA A 168 6.55 4.51 -8.75
CA ALA A 168 7.72 4.89 -9.53
C ALA A 168 8.02 3.84 -10.60
N PHE A 169 8.43 4.27 -11.78
CA PHE A 169 8.66 3.41 -12.94
C PHE A 169 9.60 4.05 -13.95
N GLN A 170 10.14 3.22 -14.85
CA GLN A 170 11.04 3.69 -15.91
C GLN A 170 10.32 3.99 -17.21
N SER A 171 10.94 4.86 -18.01
CA SER A 171 10.46 5.22 -19.36
C SER A 171 10.84 4.20 -20.44
N ASP A 172 11.62 3.18 -20.11
CA ASP A 172 12.10 2.16 -21.04
C ASP A 172 11.18 0.93 -21.15
N GLY A 173 10.03 0.95 -20.47
CA GLY A 173 9.07 -0.14 -20.45
C GLY A 173 9.42 -1.29 -19.51
N SER A 174 10.47 -1.17 -18.68
CA SER A 174 10.86 -2.18 -17.69
C SER A 174 9.95 -2.25 -16.45
N GLY A 175 8.87 -1.46 -16.44
CA GLY A 175 7.93 -1.40 -15.35
C GLY A 175 8.43 -0.62 -14.14
N GLY A 176 7.92 -0.99 -12.96
CA GLY A 176 8.07 -0.21 -11.75
C GLY A 176 7.50 -0.88 -10.50
N PHE A 177 7.26 -0.06 -9.47
CA PHE A 177 6.51 -0.47 -8.29
C PHE A 177 5.28 0.41 -8.06
N PHE A 178 4.26 -0.19 -7.45
CA PHE A 178 3.17 0.52 -6.79
C PHE A 178 3.17 0.17 -5.31
N LEU A 179 3.17 1.18 -4.44
CA LEU A 179 3.18 1.05 -3.00
C LEU A 179 1.93 1.72 -2.41
N GLN A 180 1.19 0.98 -1.59
CA GLN A 180 0.07 1.48 -0.81
C GLN A 180 0.41 1.42 0.67
N THR A 181 0.06 2.47 1.41
CA THR A 181 0.18 2.54 2.86
C THR A 181 -1.08 3.13 3.48
N SER A 182 -1.35 2.75 4.73
CA SER A 182 -2.38 3.40 5.55
C SER A 182 -1.84 4.58 6.36
N THR A 183 -0.53 4.87 6.30
CA THR A 183 0.14 5.86 7.17
C THR A 183 -0.11 7.29 6.69
N PRO A 184 -0.81 8.15 7.47
CA PRO A 184 -0.99 9.55 7.12
C PRO A 184 0.33 10.31 7.01
N ASN A 185 0.35 11.37 6.20
CA ASN A 185 1.54 12.19 5.95
C ASN A 185 2.75 11.43 5.38
N PHE A 186 2.62 10.15 4.99
CA PHE A 186 3.70 9.32 4.47
C PHE A 186 3.28 8.59 3.18
N PRO A 187 4.13 8.49 2.15
CA PRO A 187 5.44 9.13 2.02
C PRO A 187 5.35 10.65 2.05
N ASP A 188 6.28 11.26 2.77
CA ASP A 188 6.28 12.70 3.01
C ASP A 188 7.10 13.40 1.89
N PRO A 189 6.47 14.33 1.14
CA PRO A 189 7.08 14.93 -0.05
C PRO A 189 8.12 16.02 0.28
N THR A 190 8.25 16.43 1.55
CA THR A 190 8.83 17.73 1.91
C THR A 190 10.35 17.85 1.81
N ARG A 191 11.09 16.77 1.49
CA ARG A 191 12.56 16.82 1.32
C ARG A 191 13.11 15.92 0.21
N ASN A 192 14.35 16.24 -0.18
CA ASN A 192 15.08 15.70 -1.33
C ASN A 192 16.20 14.71 -0.96
N ASP A 193 16.28 14.25 0.30
CA ASP A 193 17.26 13.23 0.74
C ASP A 193 16.63 11.84 0.57
N SER A 194 16.42 11.38 -0.66
CA SER A 194 15.73 10.14 -1.05
C SER A 194 14.27 9.98 -0.61
N PHE A 195 13.96 10.14 0.67
CA PHE A 195 12.62 10.36 1.24
C PHE A 195 12.75 10.84 2.71
N VAL A 196 11.72 11.49 3.23
CA VAL A 196 11.66 11.80 4.67
C VAL A 196 11.34 10.54 5.46
N ARG A 197 12.19 10.22 6.46
CA ARG A 197 12.06 9.00 7.27
C ARG A 197 10.70 8.90 7.95
N LEU A 198 10.23 7.66 8.12
CA LEU A 198 8.99 7.39 8.83
C LEU A 198 9.14 7.82 10.31
N GLY A 199 8.16 8.56 10.80
CA GLY A 199 8.21 9.13 12.14
C GLY A 199 8.89 10.50 12.21
N CYS A 200 9.32 11.08 11.10
CA CYS A 200 9.77 12.48 11.06
C CYS A 200 8.66 13.49 10.72
N GLN A 201 7.45 13.01 10.43
CA GLN A 201 6.25 13.84 10.21
C GLN A 201 5.87 14.60 11.49
N ALA A 202 5.17 15.74 11.37
CA ALA A 202 4.67 16.46 12.55
C ALA A 202 3.73 15.58 13.40
N ASP A 203 2.81 14.88 12.75
CA ASP A 203 1.91 13.93 13.44
C ASP A 203 2.66 12.65 13.86
N ASN A 204 2.27 12.09 15.01
CA ASN A 204 2.83 10.83 15.51
C ASN A 204 2.14 9.62 14.87
N ASN A 205 2.26 9.46 13.55
CA ASN A 205 1.61 8.37 12.82
C ASN A 205 2.27 7.00 13.03
N VAL A 206 3.43 6.95 13.70
CA VAL A 206 4.05 5.70 14.13
C VAL A 206 3.43 5.15 15.42
N GLN A 207 2.58 5.93 16.11
CA GLN A 207 1.89 5.48 17.31
C GLN A 207 0.95 4.30 17.07
N PHE A 208 0.26 4.30 15.93
CA PHE A 208 -0.79 3.34 15.60
C PHE A 208 -0.25 2.16 14.80
N ALA A 209 -0.92 1.01 14.86
CA ALA A 209 -0.65 -0.08 13.92
C ALA A 209 -1.03 0.37 12.50
N GLN A 210 -0.24 -0.03 11.50
CA GLN A 210 -0.43 0.35 10.10
C GLN A 210 -0.05 -0.81 9.20
N HIS A 211 -0.51 -0.80 7.95
CA HIS A 211 -0.07 -1.76 6.94
C HIS A 211 0.55 -1.05 5.73
N MET A 212 1.44 -1.77 5.06
CA MET A 212 2.03 -1.35 3.79
C MET A 212 2.15 -2.56 2.87
N LEU A 213 1.90 -2.34 1.59
CA LEU A 213 2.04 -3.33 0.52
C LEU A 213 2.76 -2.66 -0.64
N ALA A 214 3.76 -3.31 -1.21
CA ALA A 214 4.30 -2.91 -2.51
C ALA A 214 4.32 -4.08 -3.48
N MET A 215 4.12 -3.77 -4.75
CA MET A 215 4.03 -4.72 -5.84
C MET A 215 4.94 -4.28 -6.98
N SER A 216 5.68 -5.23 -7.54
CA SER A 216 6.42 -5.06 -8.79
C SER A 216 5.50 -5.33 -9.96
N LEU A 217 5.39 -4.37 -10.89
CA LEU A 217 4.50 -4.45 -12.04
C LEU A 217 5.32 -4.19 -13.31
N GLU A 218 5.00 -4.91 -14.39
CA GLU A 218 5.45 -4.54 -15.73
C GLU A 218 4.69 -3.31 -16.23
N ASP A 219 5.17 -2.72 -17.33
CA ASP A 219 4.61 -1.46 -17.86
C ASP A 219 3.13 -1.58 -18.26
N SER A 220 2.71 -2.71 -18.84
CA SER A 220 1.30 -2.97 -19.19
C SER A 220 0.38 -2.94 -17.97
N GLU A 221 0.80 -3.55 -16.87
CA GLU A 221 0.07 -3.63 -15.62
C GLU A 221 0.05 -2.28 -14.90
N LEU A 222 1.13 -1.50 -15.00
CA LEU A 222 1.16 -0.11 -14.52
C LEU A 222 0.18 0.78 -15.27
N MET A 223 0.16 0.71 -16.61
CA MET A 223 -0.80 1.46 -17.42
C MET A 223 -2.24 1.09 -17.05
N GLN A 224 -2.55 -0.21 -16.96
CA GLN A 224 -3.87 -0.68 -16.57
C GLN A 224 -4.25 -0.18 -15.16
N LEU A 225 -3.34 -0.25 -14.20
CA LEU A 225 -3.57 0.24 -12.86
C LEU A 225 -3.85 1.75 -12.85
N GLY A 226 -3.01 2.55 -13.52
CA GLY A 226 -3.17 4.01 -13.62
C GLY A 226 -4.53 4.40 -14.22
N ASP A 227 -4.91 3.78 -15.34
CA ASP A 227 -6.19 4.04 -16.01
C ASP A 227 -7.38 3.77 -15.10
N LYS A 228 -7.32 2.68 -14.32
CA LYS A 228 -8.40 2.31 -13.41
C LYS A 228 -8.39 3.15 -12.13
N LEU A 229 -7.24 3.58 -11.64
CA LEU A 229 -7.13 4.44 -10.45
C LEU A 229 -7.77 5.81 -10.63
N GLN A 230 -7.89 6.30 -11.87
CA GLN A 230 -8.61 7.54 -12.15
C GLN A 230 -10.07 7.49 -11.66
N LEU A 231 -10.67 6.30 -11.55
CA LEU A 231 -12.00 6.11 -10.99
C LEU A 231 -12.08 6.49 -9.50
N ALA A 232 -11.03 6.20 -8.73
CA ALA A 232 -11.01 6.42 -7.28
C ALA A 232 -10.86 7.90 -6.90
N ARG A 233 -10.36 8.74 -7.81
CA ARG A 233 -10.04 10.15 -7.49
C ARG A 233 -9.07 10.26 -6.32
N LEU A 234 -7.93 9.59 -6.46
CA LEU A 234 -6.85 9.68 -5.48
C LEU A 234 -6.34 11.12 -5.38
N CYS A 235 -5.96 11.51 -4.17
CA CYS A 235 -5.50 12.86 -3.88
C CYS A 235 -3.98 12.96 -4.02
N SER A 236 -3.54 13.76 -4.97
CA SER A 236 -2.13 14.06 -5.23
C SER A 236 -2.03 15.47 -5.83
N GLY A 237 -1.17 15.71 -6.82
CA GLY A 237 -1.02 16.99 -7.50
C GLY A 237 -2.33 17.51 -8.10
N ASN A 238 -3.23 16.62 -8.52
CA ASN A 238 -4.56 16.94 -9.05
C ASN A 238 -5.45 17.74 -8.06
N PHE A 239 -5.27 17.51 -6.75
CA PHE A 239 -5.99 18.17 -5.65
C PHE A 239 -5.16 19.27 -4.99
N PHE A 240 -3.90 18.98 -4.65
CA PHE A 240 -3.01 19.92 -3.96
C PHE A 240 -2.35 20.89 -4.95
N ARG A 241 -3.15 21.80 -5.51
CA ARG A 241 -2.75 22.73 -6.59
C ARG A 241 -1.91 23.93 -6.16
N ASN A 242 -1.65 24.08 -4.86
CA ASN A 242 -0.73 25.11 -4.41
C ASN A 242 0.64 24.80 -5.00
N GLU A 243 1.20 25.74 -5.78
CA GLU A 243 2.41 25.60 -6.60
C GLU A 243 3.53 24.85 -5.85
N SER A 244 3.68 25.15 -4.56
CA SER A 244 4.74 24.58 -3.74
C SER A 244 4.56 23.10 -3.34
N LEU A 245 3.33 22.60 -3.13
CA LEU A 245 3.09 21.18 -2.80
C LEU A 245 2.85 20.35 -4.07
N HIS A 246 2.21 20.94 -5.09
CA HIS A 246 1.94 20.30 -6.37
C HIS A 246 3.23 19.73 -6.99
N GLU A 247 4.27 20.55 -7.10
CA GLU A 247 5.55 20.18 -7.71
C GLU A 247 6.31 19.09 -6.94
N LEU A 248 6.02 18.89 -5.64
CA LEU A 248 6.67 17.84 -4.85
C LEU A 248 5.98 16.47 -4.95
N LEU A 249 4.79 16.41 -5.54
CA LEU A 249 3.97 15.19 -5.58
C LEU A 249 4.21 14.34 -6.83
N GLY A 250 5.05 14.80 -7.77
CA GLY A 250 5.42 14.03 -8.95
C GLY A 250 6.78 14.43 -9.52
N SER A 251 7.39 13.55 -10.32
CA SER A 251 8.57 13.88 -11.12
C SER A 251 8.23 14.91 -12.19
N ALA A 252 9.19 15.80 -12.52
CA ALA A 252 9.05 16.75 -13.61
C ALA A 252 8.70 16.06 -14.96
N ASN A 253 9.34 14.93 -15.25
CA ASN A 253 9.04 14.15 -16.46
C ASN A 253 7.59 13.67 -16.49
N LEU A 254 7.04 13.18 -15.37
CA LEU A 254 5.64 12.73 -15.34
C LEU A 254 4.65 13.88 -15.57
N PHE A 255 4.95 15.08 -15.06
CA PHE A 255 4.16 16.28 -15.38
C PHE A 255 4.22 16.65 -16.86
N GLU A 256 5.41 16.60 -17.46
CA GLU A 256 5.61 17.00 -18.85
C GLU A 256 5.08 15.96 -19.85
N ASP A 257 5.54 14.73 -19.70
CA ASP A 257 5.29 13.63 -20.63
C ASP A 257 3.88 13.10 -20.46
N GLY A 258 3.41 12.93 -19.23
CA GLY A 258 2.09 12.39 -18.95
C GLY A 258 0.95 13.27 -19.47
N ALA A 259 1.16 14.58 -19.58
CA ALA A 259 0.19 15.50 -20.16
C ALA A 259 0.15 15.47 -21.71
N LYS A 260 1.22 14.99 -22.36
CA LYS A 260 1.40 15.04 -23.82
C LYS A 260 1.23 13.67 -24.49
N GLN A 261 1.54 12.60 -23.77
CA GLN A 261 1.47 11.23 -24.27
C GLN A 261 0.05 10.68 -24.16
N GLU A 262 -0.25 9.65 -24.94
CA GLU A 262 -1.49 8.90 -24.89
C GLU A 262 -1.17 7.40 -24.86
N ASN A 263 -1.98 6.62 -24.14
CA ASN A 263 -1.82 5.16 -24.02
C ASN A 263 -0.44 4.71 -23.49
N THR A 264 0.09 5.43 -22.49
CA THR A 264 1.32 5.07 -21.78
C THR A 264 1.09 5.08 -20.27
N SER A 265 1.92 4.36 -19.51
CA SER A 265 1.93 4.42 -18.04
C SER A 265 2.09 5.86 -17.51
N ALA A 266 2.88 6.69 -18.20
CA ALA A 266 3.05 8.10 -17.85
C ALA A 266 1.72 8.87 -17.98
N ALA A 267 1.00 8.72 -19.09
CA ALA A 267 -0.30 9.35 -19.28
C ALA A 267 -1.33 8.84 -18.26
N ALA A 268 -1.40 7.53 -18.04
CA ALA A 268 -2.32 6.89 -17.12
C ALA A 268 -2.17 7.43 -15.68
N PHE A 269 -0.94 7.44 -15.15
CA PHE A 269 -0.68 7.97 -13.81
C PHE A 269 -0.75 9.48 -13.71
N TYR A 270 -0.39 10.23 -14.76
CA TYR A 270 -0.60 11.68 -14.79
C TYR A 270 -2.09 12.00 -14.66
N HIS A 271 -2.97 11.39 -15.45
CA HIS A 271 -4.40 11.64 -15.36
C HIS A 271 -5.00 11.21 -14.02
N ALA A 272 -4.53 10.10 -13.44
CA ALA A 272 -5.01 9.61 -12.16
C ALA A 272 -4.58 10.48 -10.96
N LEU A 273 -3.37 11.04 -10.99
CA LEU A 273 -2.73 11.64 -9.80
C LEU A 273 -2.42 13.13 -9.94
N LEU A 274 -2.05 13.61 -11.12
CA LEU A 274 -1.44 14.94 -11.30
C LEU A 274 -2.32 15.90 -12.11
N ASP A 275 -3.20 15.41 -12.96
CA ASP A 275 -4.03 16.23 -13.85
C ASP A 275 -5.06 17.07 -13.07
N PRO A 276 -4.97 18.41 -13.09
CA PRO A 276 -5.95 19.27 -12.43
C PRO A 276 -7.32 19.28 -13.13
N ASN A 277 -7.40 18.82 -14.38
CA ASN A 277 -8.62 18.85 -15.19
C ASN A 277 -9.28 17.47 -15.24
N LEU A 278 -9.77 17.04 -14.09
CA LEU A 278 -10.44 15.74 -13.99
C LEU A 278 -11.69 15.67 -14.88
N PRO A 279 -11.92 14.54 -15.58
CA PRO A 279 -13.16 14.31 -16.33
C PRO A 279 -14.40 14.45 -15.44
N ILE A 280 -15.47 15.04 -15.97
CA ILE A 280 -16.76 15.13 -15.29
C ILE A 280 -17.36 13.73 -15.19
N GLN A 281 -17.63 13.25 -13.97
CA GLN A 281 -18.29 11.95 -13.77
C GLN A 281 -19.74 12.01 -14.26
N GLN A 282 -20.11 11.07 -15.12
CA GLN A 282 -21.49 10.89 -15.60
C GLN A 282 -22.24 9.88 -14.71
N PRO A 283 -23.58 9.98 -14.60
CA PRO A 283 -24.38 8.97 -13.90
C PRO A 283 -24.13 7.54 -14.40
N SER A 284 -23.87 7.38 -15.70
CA SER A 284 -23.57 6.11 -16.37
C SER A 284 -22.16 5.57 -16.13
N ASP A 285 -21.25 6.36 -15.56
CA ASP A 285 -19.89 5.88 -15.30
C ASP A 285 -19.92 4.74 -14.28
N PRO A 286 -18.99 3.77 -14.36
CA PRO A 286 -18.91 2.68 -13.40
C PRO A 286 -18.70 3.20 -11.97
N MET A 287 -19.25 2.49 -10.98
CA MET A 287 -19.05 2.78 -9.55
C MET A 287 -17.86 2.02 -8.95
N LYS A 288 -17.46 0.92 -9.59
CA LYS A 288 -16.29 0.12 -9.25
C LYS A 288 -15.58 -0.35 -10.51
N ALA A 289 -14.30 -0.68 -10.38
CA ALA A 289 -13.55 -1.42 -11.38
C ALA A 289 -12.84 -2.60 -10.72
N GLU A 290 -12.90 -3.75 -11.38
CA GLU A 290 -12.27 -4.99 -10.96
C GLU A 290 -11.41 -5.53 -12.08
N PHE A 291 -10.19 -5.91 -11.76
CA PHE A 291 -9.23 -6.42 -12.73
C PHE A 291 -8.13 -7.19 -12.01
N ARG A 292 -7.30 -7.88 -12.80
CA ARG A 292 -6.14 -8.61 -12.32
C ARG A 292 -4.89 -7.96 -12.86
N LEU A 293 -3.86 -7.92 -12.04
CA LEU A 293 -2.52 -7.52 -12.44
C LEU A 293 -1.59 -8.69 -12.24
N LYS A 294 -0.75 -8.95 -13.24
CA LYS A 294 0.37 -9.86 -13.10
C LYS A 294 1.49 -9.17 -12.34
N LEU A 295 2.06 -9.88 -11.38
CA LEU A 295 3.20 -9.38 -10.61
C LEU A 295 4.48 -9.80 -11.30
N SER A 296 5.41 -8.85 -11.44
CA SER A 296 6.73 -9.14 -11.96
C SER A 296 7.56 -9.85 -10.88
N ALA A 297 7.66 -11.17 -10.97
CA ALA A 297 8.67 -11.91 -10.23
C ALA A 297 10.03 -11.78 -10.93
N THR A 298 11.08 -11.43 -10.17
CA THR A 298 12.42 -11.82 -10.61
C THR A 298 12.46 -13.36 -10.61
N GLN A 299 13.00 -13.97 -11.66
CA GLN A 299 13.21 -15.42 -11.75
C GLN A 299 14.03 -15.90 -10.54
N VAL A 300 13.37 -16.23 -9.45
CA VAL A 300 13.97 -16.85 -8.28
C VAL A 300 13.26 -18.17 -8.10
N GLU A 301 14.02 -19.26 -8.11
CA GLU A 301 13.51 -20.60 -7.84
C GLU A 301 12.72 -20.57 -6.53
N LYS A 302 11.39 -20.69 -6.60
CA LYS A 302 10.56 -20.95 -5.42
C LYS A 302 11.09 -22.24 -4.78
N SER A 303 11.41 -22.20 -3.48
CA SER A 303 11.72 -23.41 -2.71
C SER A 303 10.51 -24.32 -2.76
N ARG A 304 10.59 -25.37 -3.60
CA ARG A 304 9.53 -26.37 -3.71
C ARG A 304 9.55 -27.24 -2.47
N VAL A 305 8.51 -27.16 -1.65
CA VAL A 305 8.19 -28.25 -0.72
C VAL A 305 7.74 -29.41 -1.61
N PHE A 306 8.59 -30.44 -1.74
CA PHE A 306 8.24 -31.63 -2.50
C PHE A 306 7.10 -32.35 -1.77
N GLU A 307 5.88 -32.26 -2.30
CA GLU A 307 4.85 -33.23 -1.98
C GLU A 307 5.21 -34.57 -2.65
N PRO A 308 5.01 -35.72 -1.98
CA PRO A 308 5.25 -37.03 -2.61
C PRO A 308 4.36 -37.18 -3.84
N LEU A 309 4.96 -37.59 -4.97
CA LEU A 309 4.22 -37.89 -6.20
C LEU A 309 3.13 -38.92 -5.92
N ALA A 310 1.91 -38.69 -6.40
CA ALA A 310 0.87 -39.71 -6.40
C ALA A 310 1.23 -40.84 -7.37
N ASP A 311 0.66 -42.05 -7.16
CA ASP A 311 0.86 -43.18 -8.06
C ASP A 311 0.47 -42.79 -9.51
N ASN A 312 1.46 -42.85 -10.42
CA ASN A 312 1.42 -42.49 -11.85
C ASN A 312 1.75 -41.03 -12.24
N GLN A 313 2.23 -40.17 -11.34
CA GLN A 313 2.81 -38.87 -11.74
C GLN A 313 4.31 -38.98 -12.06
N ASN A 314 4.76 -38.42 -13.19
CA ASN A 314 6.17 -38.30 -13.54
C ASN A 314 6.70 -36.88 -13.28
N LEU A 315 8.00 -36.77 -12.94
CA LEU A 315 8.70 -35.49 -12.77
C LEU A 315 8.63 -34.56 -14.01
N ALA A 316 8.40 -35.12 -15.19
CA ALA A 316 8.27 -34.39 -16.45
C ALA A 316 6.88 -33.77 -16.68
N ASP A 317 5.87 -34.15 -15.88
CA ASP A 317 4.51 -33.61 -15.98
C ASP A 317 4.39 -32.22 -15.33
N PHE A 318 5.41 -31.82 -14.56
CA PHE A 318 5.62 -30.42 -14.21
C PHE A 318 6.29 -29.72 -15.40
N GLY A 319 5.49 -29.23 -16.34
CA GLY A 319 5.93 -28.14 -17.21
C GLY A 319 6.45 -26.96 -16.36
N PRO A 320 7.14 -25.97 -16.95
CA PRO A 320 7.27 -24.69 -16.27
C PRO A 320 5.84 -24.18 -16.05
N LEU A 321 5.32 -24.37 -14.83
CA LEU A 321 4.16 -23.63 -14.36
C LEU A 321 4.64 -22.18 -14.37
N GLU A 322 4.26 -21.44 -15.41
CA GLU A 322 4.17 -19.99 -15.38
C GLU A 322 3.10 -19.65 -14.33
N ASP A 323 3.41 -19.89 -13.05
CA ASP A 323 2.64 -19.37 -11.93
C ASP A 323 3.01 -17.88 -11.81
N ASP A 324 2.59 -17.10 -12.82
CA ASP A 324 2.56 -15.65 -12.74
C ASP A 324 1.70 -15.32 -11.52
N GLU A 325 2.32 -14.80 -10.46
CA GLU A 325 1.56 -14.34 -9.29
C GLU A 325 0.63 -13.22 -9.74
N GLU A 326 -0.65 -13.33 -9.43
CA GLU A 326 -1.65 -12.31 -9.77
C GLU A 326 -2.20 -11.67 -8.50
N VAL A 327 -2.51 -10.37 -8.60
CA VAL A 327 -3.30 -9.66 -7.59
C VAL A 327 -4.62 -9.23 -8.21
N ARG A 328 -5.73 -9.42 -7.48
CA ARG A 328 -7.02 -8.83 -7.83
C ARG A 328 -7.09 -7.43 -7.24
N VAL A 329 -7.44 -6.45 -8.07
CA VAL A 329 -7.55 -5.05 -7.68
C VAL A 329 -9.01 -4.63 -7.78
N LEU A 330 -9.51 -4.06 -6.68
CA LEU A 330 -10.82 -3.41 -6.63
C LEU A 330 -10.62 -1.90 -6.43
N VAL A 331 -11.09 -1.12 -7.40
CA VAL A 331 -11.09 0.34 -7.33
C VAL A 331 -12.52 0.82 -7.13
N LYS A 332 -12.74 1.60 -6.08
CA LYS A 332 -14.06 2.14 -5.73
C LYS A 332 -14.13 3.63 -6.08
N SER A 333 -15.22 4.05 -6.73
CA SER A 333 -15.52 5.46 -6.99
C SER A 333 -16.04 6.19 -5.75
N PRO A 334 -15.83 7.51 -5.61
CA PRO A 334 -16.51 8.35 -4.61
C PRO A 334 -18.03 8.20 -4.59
N ARG A 335 -18.66 7.96 -5.74
CA ARG A 335 -20.12 7.80 -5.88
C ARG A 335 -20.64 6.47 -5.35
N ALA A 336 -19.77 5.49 -5.12
CA ALA A 336 -20.18 4.21 -4.56
C ALA A 336 -20.47 4.37 -3.06
N ALA A 337 -21.75 4.47 -2.70
CA ALA A 337 -22.19 4.62 -1.31
C ALA A 337 -22.19 3.29 -0.50
N VAL A 338 -21.51 2.26 -1.00
CA VAL A 338 -21.41 0.94 -0.38
C VAL A 338 -20.11 0.78 0.42
N PRO A 339 -20.11 0.07 1.57
CA PRO A 339 -18.89 -0.24 2.29
C PRO A 339 -17.87 -0.97 1.38
N PRO A 340 -16.58 -0.60 1.40
CA PRO A 340 -15.57 -1.26 0.55
C PRO A 340 -15.54 -2.78 0.73
N TRP A 341 -15.80 -3.27 1.93
CA TRP A 341 -15.77 -4.69 2.27
C TRP A 341 -16.88 -5.50 1.62
N ALA A 342 -18.05 -4.89 1.38
CA ALA A 342 -19.12 -5.54 0.62
C ALA A 342 -18.72 -5.73 -0.85
N LEU A 343 -17.99 -4.76 -1.42
CA LEU A 343 -17.45 -4.87 -2.77
C LEU A 343 -16.36 -5.95 -2.86
N VAL A 344 -15.52 -6.07 -1.83
CA VAL A 344 -14.50 -7.11 -1.76
C VAL A 344 -15.15 -8.50 -1.66
N ALA A 345 -16.18 -8.66 -0.82
CA ALA A 345 -16.90 -9.93 -0.71
C ALA A 345 -17.51 -10.37 -2.04
N ASP A 346 -18.17 -9.44 -2.74
CA ASP A 346 -18.74 -9.65 -4.08
C ASP A 346 -17.67 -10.03 -5.12
N MET A 347 -16.53 -9.31 -5.15
CA MET A 347 -15.42 -9.62 -6.07
C MET A 347 -14.77 -10.99 -5.81
N LEU A 348 -14.71 -11.40 -4.54
CA LEU A 348 -14.09 -12.66 -4.13
C LEU A 348 -15.07 -13.84 -4.18
N ASP A 349 -16.36 -13.58 -4.35
CA ASP A 349 -17.43 -14.57 -4.19
C ASP A 349 -17.30 -15.31 -2.83
N SER A 350 -16.98 -14.55 -1.79
CA SER A 350 -16.62 -15.08 -0.47
C SER A 350 -16.83 -14.05 0.62
N ASP A 351 -17.33 -14.50 1.78
CA ASP A 351 -17.49 -13.65 2.95
C ASP A 351 -16.15 -13.14 3.48
N VAL A 352 -16.11 -11.85 3.81
CA VAL A 352 -14.98 -11.27 4.52
C VAL A 352 -15.16 -11.55 6.01
N SER A 353 -14.15 -12.12 6.66
CA SER A 353 -14.16 -12.33 8.12
C SER A 353 -14.09 -10.98 8.84
N VAL A 354 -15.26 -10.40 9.05
CA VAL A 354 -15.44 -9.11 9.73
C VAL A 354 -15.91 -9.28 11.17
N ALA A 355 -16.23 -10.48 11.63
CA ALA A 355 -16.95 -10.73 12.89
C ALA A 355 -16.28 -10.19 14.18
N SER A 356 -15.04 -9.73 14.11
CA SER A 356 -14.33 -9.12 15.24
C SER A 356 -13.93 -7.67 14.98
N TRP A 357 -14.40 -7.07 13.89
CA TRP A 357 -14.04 -5.71 13.53
C TRP A 357 -14.77 -4.69 14.40
N TRP A 358 -14.04 -3.64 14.71
CA TRP A 358 -14.52 -2.49 15.46
C TRP A 358 -14.90 -1.39 14.47
N ASP A 359 -16.19 -1.20 14.23
CA ASP A 359 -16.69 0.00 13.55
C ASP A 359 -17.05 1.08 14.61
N GLY A 360 -16.57 2.30 14.35
CA GLY A 360 -16.39 3.39 15.32
C GLY A 360 -17.65 3.97 15.96
N SER A 361 -18.82 3.39 15.72
CA SER A 361 -20.07 3.85 16.34
C SER A 361 -20.43 3.09 17.62
N TYR A 362 -19.95 1.85 17.82
CA TYR A 362 -20.45 1.04 18.95
C TYR A 362 -19.46 0.11 19.64
N GLY A 363 -18.20 -0.04 19.20
CA GLY A 363 -17.30 -1.02 19.84
C GLY A 363 -17.90 -2.44 19.89
N ILE A 364 -18.77 -2.75 18.93
CA ILE A 364 -19.43 -4.04 18.81
C ILE A 364 -18.59 -4.85 17.82
N PRO A 365 -18.00 -5.99 18.22
CA PRO A 365 -17.50 -6.96 17.26
C PRO A 365 -18.66 -7.31 16.33
N THR A 366 -18.44 -7.15 15.04
CA THR A 366 -19.46 -7.36 14.01
C THR A 366 -20.03 -8.76 14.20
N ILE A 367 -21.34 -8.88 14.22
CA ILE A 367 -22.09 -10.10 14.52
C ILE A 367 -21.38 -11.38 14.01
N CYS A 368 -21.16 -12.35 14.90
CA CYS A 368 -20.64 -13.67 14.59
C CYS A 368 -21.41 -14.29 13.41
N ALA A 369 -20.74 -14.54 12.29
CA ALA A 369 -21.30 -15.26 11.16
C ALA A 369 -20.33 -16.38 10.74
N GLY A 370 -20.87 -17.58 10.48
CA GLY A 370 -20.18 -18.70 9.83
C GLY A 370 -19.77 -19.88 10.71
N ASP A 371 -19.51 -19.66 12.01
CA ASP A 371 -18.97 -20.71 12.88
C ASP A 371 -20.01 -21.27 13.86
N VAL A 372 -20.18 -22.60 13.86
CA VAL A 372 -21.06 -23.32 14.80
C VAL A 372 -20.33 -23.46 16.15
N TYR A 373 -20.53 -22.51 17.06
CA TYR A 373 -19.89 -22.48 18.39
C TYR A 373 -20.69 -23.21 19.49
N THR A 374 -21.67 -24.04 19.15
CA THR A 374 -22.58 -24.72 20.11
C THR A 374 -21.88 -25.54 21.20
N ASN A 375 -20.58 -25.85 21.03
CA ASN A 375 -19.78 -26.64 21.96
C ASN A 375 -18.56 -25.90 22.54
N SER A 376 -18.39 -24.60 22.29
CA SER A 376 -17.27 -23.83 22.87
C SER A 376 -17.56 -23.47 24.34
N PRO A 377 -16.65 -23.72 25.29
CA PRO A 377 -16.82 -23.32 26.70
C PRO A 377 -16.72 -21.80 26.93
N HIS A 378 -16.28 -21.03 25.92
CA HIS A 378 -16.18 -19.58 25.95
C HIS A 378 -16.85 -18.98 24.69
N GLU A 379 -17.91 -18.19 24.89
CA GLU A 379 -18.66 -17.52 23.81
C GLU A 379 -17.96 -16.18 23.45
N PHE A 380 -17.66 -15.97 22.17
CA PHE A 380 -17.16 -14.68 21.66
C PHE A 380 -18.29 -13.76 21.15
N CYS A 381 -19.53 -14.25 21.16
CA CYS A 381 -20.70 -13.58 20.58
C CYS A 381 -21.52 -12.86 21.65
N LEU A 382 -22.11 -11.71 21.30
CA LEU A 382 -23.02 -10.99 22.19
C LEU A 382 -24.38 -11.71 22.27
N ASN A 383 -24.60 -12.50 23.32
CA ASN A 383 -25.91 -13.03 23.69
C ASN A 383 -26.46 -12.25 24.90
N ASN A 384 -26.89 -11.00 24.67
CA ASN A 384 -27.42 -10.14 25.73
C ASN A 384 -28.88 -9.68 25.44
N PRO A 385 -29.87 -10.15 26.21
CA PRO A 385 -31.26 -9.73 26.08
C PRO A 385 -31.48 -8.23 26.31
N LEU A 386 -30.61 -7.55 27.07
CA LEU A 386 -30.71 -6.11 27.35
C LEU A 386 -30.35 -5.22 26.15
N THR A 387 -29.64 -5.76 25.15
CA THR A 387 -29.29 -5.05 23.91
C THR A 387 -30.29 -5.30 22.78
N GLY A 388 -31.33 -6.12 23.01
CA GLY A 388 -32.41 -6.34 22.03
C GLY A 388 -32.05 -7.22 20.83
N VAL A 389 -31.01 -8.05 20.94
CA VAL A 389 -30.58 -8.98 19.89
C VAL A 389 -31.13 -10.37 20.21
N GLU A 390 -32.13 -10.83 19.44
CA GLU A 390 -32.62 -12.21 19.48
C GLU A 390 -31.94 -13.01 18.38
N LEU A 391 -31.28 -14.13 18.71
CA LEU A 391 -30.66 -15.04 17.75
C LEU A 391 -31.62 -16.17 17.35
N ASN A 392 -31.42 -16.75 16.16
CA ASN A 392 -32.07 -17.98 15.71
C ASN A 392 -31.64 -19.18 16.58
N ALA A 393 -32.37 -20.29 16.46
CA ALA A 393 -32.13 -21.50 17.23
C ALA A 393 -30.75 -22.15 17.01
N ASP A 394 -30.06 -21.81 15.93
CA ASP A 394 -28.70 -22.27 15.58
C ASP A 394 -27.59 -21.30 16.03
N GLY A 395 -27.94 -20.18 16.70
CA GLY A 395 -27.00 -19.17 17.17
C GLY A 395 -26.69 -18.05 16.16
N SER A 396 -27.34 -18.04 14.99
CA SER A 396 -27.22 -16.97 13.99
C SER A 396 -28.14 -15.77 14.26
N ALA A 397 -27.90 -14.60 13.67
CA ALA A 397 -28.79 -13.43 13.81
C ALA A 397 -29.95 -13.43 12.77
N PRO A 398 -31.14 -12.88 13.07
CA PRO A 398 -32.28 -12.84 12.15
C PRO A 398 -32.09 -11.88 10.96
N TYR A 399 -31.27 -10.83 11.13
CA TYR A 399 -30.95 -9.85 10.07
C TYR A 399 -29.45 -9.49 10.09
N ASN A 400 -28.73 -9.77 8.99
CA ASN A 400 -27.27 -9.61 8.79
C ASN A 400 -26.98 -8.77 7.52
N ILE A 401 -25.76 -8.24 7.35
CA ILE A 401 -25.25 -7.62 6.11
C ILE A 401 -25.36 -8.59 4.91
N GLU A 402 -25.40 -9.90 5.16
CA GLU A 402 -25.68 -10.95 4.18
C GLU A 402 -27.12 -10.90 3.62
N ASN A 403 -28.07 -10.22 4.25
CA ASN A 403 -29.40 -9.94 3.67
C ASN A 403 -29.38 -8.78 2.66
N LEU A 404 -28.26 -8.05 2.48
CA LEU A 404 -28.10 -7.10 1.37
C LEU A 404 -28.05 -7.79 0.00
N MET A 405 -27.85 -9.11 -0.04
CA MET A 405 -28.03 -9.94 -1.25
C MET A 405 -29.49 -9.95 -1.76
N GLN A 406 -30.47 -9.52 -0.96
CA GLN A 406 -31.86 -9.31 -1.38
C GLN A 406 -32.21 -7.86 -1.71
N ALA A 407 -31.29 -6.92 -1.60
CA ALA A 407 -31.53 -5.55 -2.03
C ALA A 407 -31.56 -5.47 -3.56
N THR A 408 -32.74 -5.35 -4.14
CA THR A 408 -32.89 -4.90 -5.53
C THR A 408 -32.38 -3.47 -5.67
N TYR A 409 -31.34 -3.31 -6.48
CA TYR A 409 -30.74 -2.02 -6.83
C TYR A 409 -31.57 -1.32 -7.90
N VAL A 410 -31.95 -0.05 -7.68
CA VAL A 410 -32.60 0.84 -8.66
C VAL A 410 -31.67 1.98 -9.02
#